data_AF-A0ABD2NYX9-F1
#
_entry.id   AF-A0ABD2NYX9-F1
#
_cell.length_a   1.000
_cell.length_b   1.000
_cell.length_c   1.000
_cell.angle_alpha   90.00
_cell.angle_beta   90.00
_cell.angle_gamma   90.00
#
_symmetry.space_group_name_H-M   'P 1'
#
loop_
_entity.id
_entity.type
_entity.pdbx_description
1 polymer ?
#
loop_
_entity_poly.entity_id
_entity_poly.type
_entity_poly.pdbx_seq_one_letter_code
_entity_poly.pdbx_strand_id
1 'polypeptide(L)'
;MLSVQLLEKLELLLLKLQKSCQTWLTYLQTVICTISLSAGLGNLYRLPQSAVLNGGVPFIAAYLILTVIIGLPLLFLELGIGQLAEDGFIKSWRVVPFFKGVGYVKLLAGCLLCIYYPLLIGLSLFYIVWMAKESLPFQECAVVKITS
;
A
#
# COMPACT_ATOMS: atom_id res chain seq x y z
N MET A 1 -4.28 -15.00 -51.55
CA MET A 1 -3.20 -14.03 -51.30
C MET A 1 -3.68 -12.85 -50.44
N LEU A 2 -4.79 -12.18 -50.80
CA LEU A 2 -5.37 -11.07 -50.00
C LEU A 2 -5.87 -11.50 -48.60
N SER A 3 -6.50 -12.68 -48.49
CA SER A 3 -7.00 -13.22 -47.21
C SER A 3 -5.90 -13.56 -46.20
N VAL A 4 -4.74 -14.01 -46.68
CA VAL A 4 -3.57 -14.35 -45.84
C VAL A 4 -2.93 -13.08 -45.27
N GLN A 5 -2.80 -12.02 -46.09
CA GLN A 5 -2.27 -10.73 -45.60
C GLN A 5 -3.21 -10.02 -44.63
N LEU A 6 -4.53 -10.20 -44.78
CA LEU A 6 -5.51 -9.66 -43.84
C LEU A 6 -5.43 -10.39 -42.50
N LEU A 7 -5.23 -11.71 -42.51
CA LEU A 7 -5.07 -12.53 -41.31
C LEU A 7 -3.81 -12.14 -40.52
N GLU A 8 -2.66 -11.96 -41.18
CA GLU A 8 -1.43 -11.47 -40.52
C GLU A 8 -1.60 -10.06 -39.94
N LYS A 9 -2.30 -9.15 -40.64
CA LYS A 9 -2.58 -7.81 -40.09
C LYS A 9 -3.48 -7.86 -38.87
N LEU A 10 -4.48 -8.75 -38.86
CA LEU A 10 -5.35 -8.96 -37.71
C LEU A 10 -4.55 -9.56 -36.54
N GLU A 11 -3.65 -10.51 -36.82
CA GLU A 11 -2.75 -11.12 -35.83
C GLU A 11 -1.68 -10.13 -35.28
N LEU A 12 -1.32 -9.13 -36.06
CA LEU A 12 -0.46 -8.06 -35.57
C LEU A 12 -1.24 -7.04 -34.73
N LEU A 13 -2.51 -6.79 -35.08
CA LEU A 13 -3.37 -5.85 -34.38
C LEU A 13 -3.78 -6.38 -33.00
N LEU A 14 -4.14 -7.66 -32.88
CA LEU A 14 -4.49 -8.26 -31.59
C LEU A 14 -3.28 -8.39 -30.65
N LEU A 15 -2.06 -8.57 -31.20
CA LEU A 15 -0.83 -8.58 -30.41
C LEU A 15 -0.48 -7.17 -29.90
N LYS A 16 -0.69 -6.14 -30.72
CA LYS A 16 -0.54 -4.74 -30.32
C LYS A 16 -1.58 -4.33 -29.28
N LEU A 17 -2.83 -4.74 -29.45
CA LEU A 17 -3.90 -4.50 -28.48
C LEU A 17 -3.63 -5.22 -27.15
N GLN A 18 -3.19 -6.48 -27.19
CA GLN A 18 -2.87 -7.24 -25.98
C GLN A 18 -1.68 -6.65 -25.21
N LYS A 19 -0.60 -6.26 -25.91
CA LYS A 19 0.52 -5.56 -25.28
C LYS A 19 0.11 -4.21 -24.68
N SER A 20 -0.66 -3.41 -25.42
CA SER A 20 -1.15 -2.11 -24.94
C SER A 20 -1.98 -2.26 -23.66
N CYS A 21 -2.99 -3.14 -23.69
CA CYS A 21 -3.86 -3.41 -22.54
C CYS A 21 -3.04 -3.89 -21.32
N GLN A 22 -2.08 -4.79 -21.54
CA GLN A 22 -1.23 -5.30 -20.47
C GLN A 22 -0.37 -4.20 -19.84
N THR A 23 0.23 -3.32 -20.64
CA THR A 23 0.98 -2.16 -20.13
C THR A 23 0.10 -1.22 -19.29
N TRP A 24 -1.11 -0.91 -19.77
CA TRP A 24 -2.06 -0.08 -19.03
C TRP A 24 -2.48 -0.73 -17.71
N LEU A 25 -2.74 -2.03 -17.71
CA LEU A 25 -3.10 -2.77 -16.51
C LEU A 25 -1.96 -2.78 -15.48
N THR A 26 -0.72 -3.01 -15.92
CA THR A 26 0.46 -2.99 -15.03
C THR A 26 0.69 -1.61 -14.41
N TYR A 27 0.49 -0.54 -15.17
CA TYR A 27 0.56 0.83 -14.66
C TYR A 27 -0.48 1.07 -13.55
N LEU A 28 -1.75 0.74 -13.82
CA LEU A 28 -2.82 0.89 -12.84
C LEU A 28 -2.58 0.04 -11.59
N GLN A 29 -2.15 -1.21 -11.76
CA GLN A 29 -1.80 -2.09 -10.64
C GLN A 29 -0.70 -1.47 -9.78
N THR A 30 0.33 -0.89 -10.38
CA THR A 30 1.42 -0.25 -9.65
C THR A 30 0.93 0.96 -8.87
N VAL A 31 0.10 1.82 -9.45
CA VAL A 31 -0.46 3.00 -8.78
C VAL A 31 -1.37 2.59 -7.61
N ILE A 32 -2.29 1.65 -7.84
CA ILE A 32 -3.24 1.20 -6.82
C ILE A 32 -2.50 0.53 -5.66
N CYS A 33 -1.54 -0.36 -5.93
CA CYS A 33 -0.72 -0.99 -4.90
C CYS A 33 0.08 0.05 -4.10
N THR A 34 0.65 1.05 -4.76
CA THR A 34 1.44 2.10 -4.10
C THR A 34 0.57 2.96 -3.17
N ILE A 35 -0.61 3.38 -3.60
CA ILE A 35 -1.56 4.12 -2.77
C ILE A 35 -1.97 3.27 -1.55
N SER A 36 -2.26 1.99 -1.77
CA SER A 36 -2.68 1.05 -0.73
C SER A 36 -1.59 0.84 0.33
N LEU A 37 -0.33 0.70 -0.10
CA LEU A 37 0.81 0.56 0.81
C LEU A 37 1.10 1.87 1.57
N SER A 38 0.98 3.02 0.91
CA SER A 38 1.25 4.32 1.53
C SER A 38 0.18 4.73 2.56
N ALA A 39 -1.08 4.39 2.33
CA ALA A 39 -2.20 4.77 3.20
C ALA A 39 -2.38 3.83 4.42
N GLY A 40 -1.42 2.94 4.69
CA GLY A 40 -1.57 1.76 5.54
C GLY A 40 -2.31 1.94 6.86
N LEU A 41 -2.99 0.87 7.31
CA LEU A 41 -3.82 0.78 8.52
C LEU A 41 -3.21 1.42 9.78
N GLY A 42 -1.88 1.37 9.94
CA GLY A 42 -1.20 1.99 11.08
C GLY A 42 -1.37 3.51 11.14
N ASN A 43 -1.45 4.19 9.98
CA ASN A 43 -1.68 5.63 9.93
C ASN A 43 -3.13 5.99 10.31
N LEU A 44 -4.10 5.12 10.02
CA LEU A 44 -5.51 5.36 10.37
C LEU A 44 -5.77 5.43 11.88
N TYR A 45 -5.09 4.61 12.67
CA TYR A 45 -5.28 4.57 14.12
C TYR A 45 -4.36 5.56 14.86
N ARG A 46 -3.09 5.64 14.47
CA ARG A 46 -2.09 6.44 15.20
C ARG A 46 -2.25 7.94 14.96
N LEU A 47 -2.65 8.34 13.75
CA LEU A 47 -2.83 9.75 13.38
C LEU A 47 -3.91 10.45 14.21
N PRO A 48 -5.14 9.92 14.37
CA PRO A 48 -6.15 10.58 15.20
C PRO A 48 -5.74 10.65 16.67
N GLN A 49 -5.12 9.59 17.22
CA GLN A 49 -4.62 9.60 18.59
C GLN A 49 -3.57 10.70 18.79
N SER A 50 -2.60 10.80 17.88
CA SER A 50 -1.55 11.81 17.94
C SER A 50 -2.10 13.22 17.70
N ALA A 51 -3.10 13.37 16.83
CA ALA A 51 -3.76 14.64 16.60
C ALA A 51 -4.47 15.13 17.86
N VAL A 52 -5.27 14.30 18.52
CA VAL A 52 -6.00 14.70 19.75
C VAL A 52 -5.03 15.15 20.85
N LEU A 53 -3.88 14.48 20.99
CA LEU A 53 -2.89 14.81 22.02
C LEU A 53 -2.09 16.09 21.69
N ASN A 54 -1.84 16.40 20.42
CA ASN A 54 -0.95 17.46 19.98
C ASN A 54 -1.67 18.70 19.41
N GLY A 55 -2.93 18.93 19.79
CA GLY A 55 -3.67 20.14 19.41
C GLY A 55 -4.52 20.04 18.14
N GLY A 56 -4.75 18.82 17.62
CA GLY A 56 -5.74 18.51 16.59
C GLY A 56 -5.33 18.94 15.18
N VAL A 57 -6.13 19.84 14.59
CA VAL A 57 -6.00 20.31 13.20
C VAL A 57 -4.62 20.87 12.83
N PRO A 58 -3.97 21.76 13.61
CA PRO A 58 -2.62 22.28 13.29
C PRO A 58 -1.57 21.17 13.18
N PHE A 59 -1.64 20.14 14.02
CA PHE A 59 -0.75 18.98 13.94
C PHE A 59 -0.96 18.19 12.65
N ILE A 60 -2.22 17.99 12.25
CA ILE A 60 -2.56 17.29 11.00
C ILE A 60 -2.06 18.07 9.79
N ALA A 61 -2.21 19.41 9.78
CA ALA A 61 -1.72 20.26 8.70
C ALA A 61 -0.18 20.17 8.57
N ALA A 62 0.54 20.27 9.69
CA ALA A 62 2.00 20.10 9.70
C ALA A 62 2.43 18.71 9.22
N TYR A 63 1.73 17.66 9.66
CA TYR A 63 1.98 16.28 9.24
C TYR A 63 1.83 16.10 7.72
N LEU A 64 0.77 16.68 7.13
CA LEU A 64 0.55 16.61 5.67
C LEU A 64 1.65 17.33 4.90
N ILE A 65 2.07 18.52 5.34
CA ILE A 65 3.16 19.27 4.70
C ILE A 65 4.46 18.48 4.72
N LEU A 66 4.84 17.93 5.88
CA LEU A 66 6.04 17.10 6.02
C LEU A 66 5.96 15.82 5.17
N THR A 67 4.77 15.22 5.07
CA THR A 67 4.55 14.03 4.24
C THR A 67 4.72 14.35 2.75
N VAL A 68 4.26 15.52 2.29
CA VAL A 68 4.47 15.93 0.90
C VAL A 68 5.94 16.27 0.63
N ILE A 69 6.62 16.95 1.56
CA ILE A 69 8.01 17.37 1.38
C ILE A 69 8.98 16.20 1.47
N ILE A 70 8.73 15.21 2.34
CA ILE A 70 9.67 14.11 2.60
C ILE A 70 9.14 12.79 2.06
N GLY A 71 7.87 12.47 2.33
CA GLY A 71 7.26 11.21 1.93
C GLY A 71 7.14 11.07 0.41
N LEU A 72 6.64 12.10 -0.27
CA LEU A 72 6.47 12.06 -1.73
C LEU A 72 7.80 11.89 -2.50
N PRO A 73 8.88 12.64 -2.23
CA PRO A 73 10.15 12.40 -2.93
C PRO A 73 10.78 11.05 -2.56
N LEU A 74 10.61 10.57 -1.33
CA LEU A 74 11.07 9.23 -0.95
C LEU A 74 10.34 8.14 -1.73
N LEU A 75 9.03 8.30 -1.94
CA LEU A 75 8.21 7.42 -2.76
C LEU A 75 8.69 7.42 -4.21
N PHE A 76 8.91 8.60 -4.80
CA PHE A 76 9.43 8.70 -6.17
C PHE A 76 10.82 8.09 -6.33
N LEU A 77 11.69 8.26 -5.33
CA LEU A 77 13.01 7.63 -5.31
C LEU A 77 12.88 6.11 -5.33
N GLU A 78 12.01 5.54 -4.49
CA GLU A 78 11.81 4.10 -4.41
C GLU A 78 11.21 3.51 -5.68
N LEU A 79 10.20 4.18 -6.25
CA LEU A 79 9.61 3.79 -7.53
C LEU A 79 10.63 3.89 -8.66
N GLY A 80 11.42 4.96 -8.71
CA GLY A 80 12.45 5.16 -9.73
C GLY A 80 13.54 4.08 -9.68
N ILE A 81 14.01 3.75 -8.48
CA ILE A 81 14.98 2.66 -8.26
C ILE A 81 14.38 1.31 -8.68
N GLY A 82 13.10 1.06 -8.38
CA GLY A 82 12.40 -0.16 -8.78
C GLY A 82 12.28 -0.31 -10.30
N GLN A 83 11.93 0.77 -11.01
CA GLN A 83 11.82 0.78 -12.47
C GLN A 83 13.19 0.63 -13.15
N LEU A 84 14.25 1.26 -12.61
CA LEU A 84 15.59 1.20 -13.20
C LEU A 84 16.31 -0.12 -12.95
N ALA A 85 16.10 -0.74 -11.80
CA ALA A 85 16.81 -1.96 -11.46
C ALA A 85 16.21 -3.20 -12.14
N GLU A 86 14.88 -3.23 -12.37
CA GLU A 86 14.14 -4.41 -12.85
C GLU A 86 14.46 -5.71 -12.06
N ASP A 87 14.99 -5.54 -10.85
CA ASP A 87 15.56 -6.59 -9.99
C ASP A 87 15.05 -6.42 -8.56
N GLY A 88 15.13 -7.48 -7.75
CA GLY A 88 14.63 -7.47 -6.38
C GLY A 88 15.33 -6.45 -5.45
N PHE A 89 14.67 -6.10 -4.35
CA PHE A 89 15.09 -5.04 -3.40
C PHE A 89 16.55 -5.11 -2.92
N ILE A 90 17.15 -6.30 -2.80
CA ILE A 90 18.55 -6.47 -2.41
C ILE A 90 19.51 -6.30 -3.59
N LYS A 91 19.10 -6.74 -4.78
CA LYS A 91 19.94 -6.72 -6.00
C LYS A 91 20.02 -5.32 -6.60
N SER A 92 18.95 -4.53 -6.47
CA SER A 92 18.88 -3.15 -6.93
C SER A 92 20.02 -2.26 -6.37
N TRP A 93 20.46 -2.49 -5.13
CA TRP A 93 21.57 -1.75 -4.51
C TRP A 93 22.97 -2.21 -4.92
N ARG A 94 23.12 -3.07 -5.94
CA ARG A 94 24.45 -3.44 -6.47
C ARG A 94 25.20 -2.26 -7.07
N VAL A 95 24.47 -1.26 -7.59
CA VAL A 95 25.04 -0.03 -8.18
C VAL A 95 25.75 0.83 -7.13
N VAL A 96 25.25 0.84 -5.89
CA VAL A 96 25.85 1.59 -4.77
C VAL A 96 25.98 0.67 -3.54
N PRO A 97 27.11 -0.06 -3.40
CA PRO A 97 27.25 -1.11 -2.39
C PRO A 97 27.19 -0.59 -0.94
N PHE A 98 27.42 0.71 -0.72
CA PHE A 98 27.27 1.35 0.58
C PHE A 98 25.84 1.27 1.12
N PHE A 99 24.82 1.34 0.25
CA PHE A 99 23.42 1.30 0.64
C PHE A 99 22.79 -0.10 0.59
N LYS A 100 23.61 -1.15 0.42
CA LYS A 100 23.12 -2.54 0.38
C LYS A 100 22.35 -2.94 1.65
N GLY A 101 22.72 -2.36 2.80
CA GLY A 101 22.01 -2.56 4.07
C GLY A 101 20.53 -2.14 4.04
N VAL A 102 20.19 -1.09 3.27
CA VAL A 102 18.82 -0.58 3.14
C VAL A 102 17.90 -1.65 2.55
N GLY A 103 18.39 -2.41 1.56
CA GLY A 103 17.63 -3.51 0.95
C GLY A 103 17.29 -4.62 1.95
N TYR A 104 18.22 -4.98 2.84
CA TYR A 104 17.99 -5.98 3.89
C TYR A 104 17.01 -5.50 4.96
N VAL A 105 17.12 -4.23 5.37
CA VAL A 105 16.18 -3.63 6.33
C VAL A 105 14.76 -3.62 5.76
N LYS A 106 14.61 -3.25 4.48
CA LYS A 106 13.30 -3.28 3.79
C LYS A 106 12.73 -4.70 3.72
N LEU A 107 13.55 -5.70 3.41
CA LEU A 107 13.11 -7.09 3.39
C LEU A 107 12.63 -7.55 4.77
N LEU A 108 13.41 -7.28 5.82
CA LEU A 108 13.07 -7.67 7.19
C LEU A 108 11.81 -6.96 7.68
N ALA A 109 11.65 -5.66 7.41
CA ALA A 109 10.44 -4.92 7.72
C ALA A 109 9.22 -5.53 7.02
N GLY A 110 9.35 -5.88 5.73
CA GLY A 110 8.32 -6.60 4.98
C GLY A 110 7.93 -7.93 5.62
N CYS A 111 8.90 -8.75 6.04
CA CYS A 111 8.64 -10.01 6.74
C CYS A 111 7.87 -9.81 8.04
N LEU A 112 8.24 -8.81 8.86
CA LEU A 112 7.54 -8.50 10.10
C LEU A 112 6.10 -8.03 9.84
N LEU A 113 5.89 -7.19 8.82
CA LEU A 113 4.57 -6.73 8.39
C LEU A 113 3.68 -7.91 7.97
N CYS A 114 4.22 -8.87 7.22
CA CYS A 114 3.49 -10.07 6.79
C CYS A 114 3.04 -10.96 7.95
N ILE A 115 3.72 -10.93 9.10
CA ILE A 115 3.30 -11.68 10.30
C ILE A 115 2.23 -10.89 11.07
N TYR A 116 2.43 -9.58 11.23
CA TYR A 116 1.60 -8.74 12.08
C TYR A 116 0.24 -8.34 11.45
N TYR A 117 0.21 -7.98 10.16
CA TYR A 117 -1.00 -7.46 9.51
C TYR A 117 -2.12 -8.50 9.37
N PRO A 118 -1.87 -9.76 8.98
CA PRO A 118 -2.94 -10.76 8.88
C PRO A 118 -3.63 -11.02 10.22
N LEU A 119 -2.92 -10.91 11.35
CA LEU A 119 -3.52 -11.04 12.69
C LEU A 119 -4.54 -9.93 12.95
N LEU A 120 -4.20 -8.68 12.63
CA LEU A 120 -5.12 -7.53 12.75
C LEU A 120 -6.34 -7.65 11.82
N ILE A 121 -6.11 -8.06 10.57
CA ILE A 121 -7.18 -8.24 9.59
C ILE A 121 -8.12 -9.36 10.04
N GLY A 122 -7.58 -10.48 10.52
CA GLY A 122 -8.37 -11.59 11.06
C GLY A 122 -9.25 -11.17 12.23
N LEU A 123 -8.70 -10.41 13.18
CA LEU A 123 -9.46 -9.87 14.31
C LEU A 123 -10.56 -8.91 13.86
N SER A 124 -10.25 -8.02 12.91
CA SER A 124 -11.20 -7.05 12.36
C SER A 124 -12.37 -7.76 11.68
N LEU A 125 -12.09 -8.76 10.85
CA LEU A 125 -13.11 -9.58 10.17
C LEU A 125 -13.97 -10.36 11.17
N PHE A 126 -13.35 -10.93 12.22
CA PHE A 126 -14.08 -11.62 13.29
C PHE A 126 -15.13 -10.71 13.93
N TYR A 127 -14.75 -9.48 14.33
CA TYR A 127 -15.69 -8.52 14.90
C TYR A 127 -16.78 -8.07 13.91
N ILE A 128 -16.46 -7.90 12.62
CA ILE A 128 -17.46 -7.54 11.61
C ILE A 128 -18.51 -8.66 11.46
N VAL A 129 -18.07 -9.92 11.43
CA VAL A 129 -19.00 -11.06 11.34
C VAL A 129 -19.83 -11.21 12.61
N TRP A 130 -19.26 -10.92 13.77
CA TRP A 130 -19.98 -10.93 15.04
C TRP A 130 -21.07 -9.85 15.07
N MET A 131 -20.71 -8.61 14.71
CA MET A 131 -21.64 -7.48 14.57
C MET A 131 -22.76 -7.73 13.55
N ALA A 132 -22.50 -8.55 12.53
CA ALA A 132 -23.51 -8.90 11.52
C ALA A 132 -24.51 -9.96 12.01
N LYS A 133 -24.12 -10.80 12.99
CA LYS A 133 -24.94 -11.92 13.48
C LYS A 133 -25.71 -11.61 14.76
N GLU A 134 -25.16 -10.74 15.61
CA GLU A 134 -25.66 -10.50 16.97
C GLU A 134 -25.76 -9.00 17.26
N SER A 135 -26.49 -8.61 18.30
CA SER A 135 -26.47 -7.23 18.80
C SER A 135 -25.06 -6.84 19.27
N LEU A 136 -24.72 -5.54 19.21
CA LEU A 136 -23.36 -5.04 19.39
C LEU A 136 -22.64 -5.74 20.58
N PRO A 137 -21.41 -6.24 20.40
CA PRO A 137 -20.65 -6.80 21.51
C PRO A 137 -20.47 -5.70 22.56
N PHE A 138 -20.65 -6.08 23.83
CA PHE A 138 -20.55 -5.21 25.01
C PHE A 138 -21.70 -4.23 25.29
N GLN A 139 -22.91 -4.45 24.73
CA GLN A 139 -24.08 -3.64 25.12
C GLN A 139 -24.37 -3.67 26.63
N GLU A 140 -24.14 -4.81 27.29
CA GLU A 140 -24.39 -4.96 28.73
C GLU A 140 -23.46 -4.10 29.60
N CYS A 141 -22.27 -3.74 29.10
CA CYS A 141 -21.32 -2.87 29.81
C CYS A 141 -21.61 -1.38 29.64
N ALA A 142 -22.49 -0.97 28.72
CA ALA A 142 -22.82 0.44 28.50
C ALA A 142 -23.66 1.05 29.65
N VAL A 143 -24.28 0.21 30.49
CA VAL A 143 -25.16 0.65 31.59
C VAL A 143 -24.39 0.86 32.90
N VAL A 144 -23.10 0.48 32.98
CA VAL A 144 -22.28 0.77 34.16
C VAL A 144 -21.87 2.25 34.11
N LYS A 145 -22.73 3.10 34.71
CA LYS A 145 -22.37 4.47 35.08
C LYS A 145 -21.06 4.43 35.86
N ILE A 146 -20.05 5.13 35.35
CA ILE A 146 -18.87 5.51 36.12
C ILE A 146 -19.36 6.54 37.15
N THR A 147 -19.92 6.09 38.27
CA THR A 147 -20.07 6.94 39.45
C THR A 147 -18.68 7.15 40.04
N SER A 148 -18.17 8.37 39.88
CA SER A 148 -17.11 8.97 40.69
C SER A 148 -17.43 8.87 42.18
#